data_AF-A0A520BG49-F1
#
_entry.id   AF-A0A520BG49-F1
#
_cell.length_a   1.000
_cell.length_b   1.000
_cell.length_c   1.000
_cell.angle_alpha   90.00
_cell.angle_beta   90.00
_cell.angle_gamma   90.00
#
_symmetry.space_group_name_H-M   'P 1'
#
loop_
_entity.id
_entity.type
_entity.pdbx_description
1 polymer ?
#
loop_
_entity_poly.entity_id
_entity_poly.type
_entity_poly.pdbx_seq_one_letter_code
_entity_poly.pdbx_strand_id
1 'polypeptide(L)'
;MNGLKKRGYHNIYILDNDSTYEPLLDFYRTIDYDVIYLKKNIGHLALQNYPLLYRKIRLDYFVYTDSDLEIIDECPDDFIKHFLKILNNNQIRNKVGFSLKIDDLPNCYSFKEQVINWERQFYKQKTKEGYSAKIDTTFALHKPFTLIGEINSIDCIRTDFPYLMKHLPWYEDSINSSAEELFYKSTANSSASWYADDLGLYNIE
;
A
#
# COMPACT_ATOMS: atom_id res chain seq x y z
N MET A 1 0.57 -5.39 -9.38
CA MET A 1 1.85 -5.88 -10.01
C MET A 1 1.96 -5.61 -11.51
N ASN A 2 0.94 -5.95 -12.31
CA ASN A 2 0.96 -5.71 -13.77
C ASN A 2 1.20 -4.24 -14.13
N GLY A 3 0.61 -3.30 -13.38
CA GLY A 3 0.82 -1.86 -13.57
C GLY A 3 2.29 -1.42 -13.48
N LEU A 4 3.12 -2.10 -12.68
CA LEU A 4 4.56 -1.81 -12.56
C LEU A 4 5.36 -2.42 -13.71
N LYS A 5 5.11 -3.69 -14.05
CA LYS A 5 5.85 -4.40 -15.11
C LYS A 5 5.64 -3.77 -16.49
N LYS A 6 4.41 -3.35 -16.80
CA LYS A 6 4.08 -2.64 -18.04
C LYS A 6 4.84 -1.31 -18.19
N ARG A 7 5.24 -0.71 -17.08
CA ARG A 7 5.99 0.56 -17.01
C ARG A 7 7.51 0.36 -16.88
N GLY A 8 8.00 -0.87 -17.05
CA GLY A 8 9.43 -1.20 -17.06
C GLY A 8 10.07 -1.37 -15.68
N TYR A 9 9.28 -1.51 -14.61
CA TYR A 9 9.82 -1.81 -13.28
C TYR A 9 9.95 -3.32 -13.09
N HIS A 10 11.18 -3.77 -12.77
CA HIS A 10 11.53 -5.20 -12.69
C HIS A 10 12.12 -5.63 -11.35
N ASN A 11 12.67 -4.72 -10.55
CA ASN A 11 13.24 -5.02 -9.24
C ASN A 11 12.13 -5.12 -8.18
N ILE A 12 11.30 -6.17 -8.29
CA ILE A 12 10.09 -6.36 -7.49
C ILE A 12 10.23 -7.69 -6.75
N TYR A 13 10.16 -7.62 -5.42
CA TYR A 13 10.15 -8.77 -4.52
C TYR A 13 8.80 -8.84 -3.82
N ILE A 14 8.28 -10.06 -3.68
CA ILE A 14 7.05 -10.34 -2.93
C ILE A 14 7.48 -10.93 -1.60
N LEU A 15 6.98 -10.36 -0.49
CA LEU A 15 7.16 -10.94 0.83
C LEU A 15 5.90 -11.73 1.18
N ASP A 16 5.96 -13.05 1.07
CA ASP A 16 4.86 -13.89 1.52
C ASP A 16 4.93 -14.04 3.05
N ASN A 17 3.95 -13.44 3.72
CA ASN A 17 3.84 -13.38 5.18
C ASN A 17 3.07 -14.58 5.75
N ASP A 18 3.38 -15.78 5.25
CA ASP A 18 2.78 -17.06 5.66
C ASP A 18 1.34 -17.21 5.20
N SER A 19 1.10 -16.97 3.90
CA SER A 19 -0.23 -17.12 3.31
C SER A 19 -0.67 -18.59 3.29
N THR A 20 -1.94 -18.83 3.55
CA THR A 20 -2.56 -20.16 3.55
C THR A 20 -3.67 -20.30 2.49
N TYR A 21 -3.91 -19.25 1.69
CA TYR A 21 -4.87 -19.29 0.60
C TYR A 21 -4.27 -20.02 -0.61
N GLU A 22 -4.68 -21.27 -0.84
CA GLU A 22 -4.10 -22.12 -1.89
C GLU A 22 -4.08 -21.48 -3.29
N PRO A 23 -5.14 -20.78 -3.76
CA PRO A 23 -5.09 -20.10 -5.06
C PRO A 23 -3.98 -19.04 -5.17
N LEU A 24 -3.64 -18.35 -4.06
CA LEU A 24 -2.53 -17.40 -4.02
C LEU A 24 -1.18 -18.13 -4.10
N LEU A 25 -1.06 -19.27 -3.40
CA LEU A 25 0.15 -20.09 -3.46
C LEU A 25 0.37 -20.70 -4.84
N ASP A 26 -0.71 -21.14 -5.50
CA ASP A 26 -0.68 -21.56 -6.90
C ASP A 26 -0.27 -20.41 -7.82
N PHE A 27 -0.84 -19.22 -7.62
CA PHE A 27 -0.45 -18.02 -8.37
C PHE A 27 1.05 -17.74 -8.25
N TYR A 28 1.62 -17.78 -7.04
CA TYR A 28 3.07 -17.60 -6.83
C TYR A 28 3.94 -18.58 -7.59
N ARG A 29 3.46 -19.79 -7.90
CA ARG A 29 4.19 -20.79 -8.71
C ARG A 29 4.20 -20.47 -10.20
N THR A 30 3.28 -19.62 -10.67
CA THR A 30 3.10 -19.29 -12.09
C THR A 30 3.80 -18.00 -12.52
N ILE A 31 4.17 -17.16 -11.57
CA ILE A 31 4.69 -15.83 -11.84
C ILE A 31 6.22 -15.81 -11.92
N ASP A 32 6.72 -14.85 -12.69
CA ASP A 32 8.15 -14.57 -12.87
C ASP A 32 8.58 -13.42 -11.95
N TYR A 33 8.47 -13.64 -10.63
CA TYR A 33 8.89 -12.70 -9.59
C TYR A 33 9.54 -13.44 -8.43
N ASP A 34 10.45 -12.76 -7.73
CA ASP A 34 11.09 -13.30 -6.54
C ASP A 34 10.12 -13.26 -5.35
N VAL A 35 9.63 -14.44 -4.94
CA VAL A 35 8.80 -14.61 -3.74
C VAL A 35 9.67 -15.06 -2.57
N ILE A 36 9.72 -14.24 -1.53
CA ILE A 36 10.41 -14.52 -0.27
C ILE A 36 9.39 -15.02 0.74
N TYR A 37 9.37 -16.32 0.97
CA TYR A 37 8.51 -16.98 1.96
C TYR A 37 9.07 -16.80 3.37
N LEU A 38 8.35 -16.07 4.22
CA LEU A 38 8.77 -15.79 5.60
C LEU A 38 8.56 -16.99 6.54
N LYS A 39 7.71 -17.95 6.15
CA LYS A 39 7.38 -19.21 6.89
C LYS A 39 6.75 -19.00 8.26
N LYS A 40 6.39 -17.76 8.58
CA LYS A 40 5.65 -17.36 9.76
C LYS A 40 5.05 -15.99 9.51
N ASN A 41 3.80 -15.80 9.91
CA ASN A 41 3.19 -14.48 9.92
C ASN A 41 3.88 -13.60 10.99
N ILE A 42 4.59 -12.58 10.54
CA ILE A 42 5.32 -11.62 11.39
C ILE A 42 4.66 -10.23 11.42
N GLY A 43 3.37 -10.17 11.08
CA GLY A 43 2.55 -8.96 11.12
C GLY A 43 2.73 -8.01 9.92
N HIS A 44 1.99 -6.90 9.92
CA HIS A 44 1.94 -5.93 8.81
C HIS A 44 3.28 -5.20 8.54
N LEU A 45 4.16 -5.14 9.53
CA LEU A 45 5.53 -4.61 9.41
C LEU A 45 6.54 -5.69 9.02
N ALA A 46 6.14 -6.64 8.16
CA ALA A 46 6.92 -7.83 7.84
C ALA A 46 8.35 -7.52 7.37
N LEU A 47 8.52 -6.52 6.50
CA LEU A 47 9.86 -6.12 6.05
C LEU A 47 10.74 -5.65 7.21
N GLN A 48 10.22 -4.80 8.10
CA GLN A 48 10.96 -4.33 9.27
C GLN A 48 11.33 -5.48 10.23
N ASN A 49 10.43 -6.45 10.37
CA ASN A 49 10.60 -7.65 11.17
C ASN A 49 11.48 -8.72 10.49
N TYR A 50 12.05 -8.43 9.31
CA TYR A 50 13.05 -9.24 8.63
C TYR A 50 14.38 -8.44 8.49
N PRO A 51 15.21 -8.36 9.56
CA PRO A 51 16.25 -7.35 9.67
C PRO A 51 17.36 -7.43 8.62
N LEU A 52 17.69 -8.64 8.16
CA LEU A 52 18.75 -8.84 7.16
C LEU A 52 18.39 -8.22 5.80
N LEU A 53 17.17 -8.49 5.31
CA LEU A 53 16.67 -7.89 4.07
C LEU A 53 16.46 -6.39 4.25
N TYR A 54 15.85 -5.99 5.38
CA TYR A 54 15.54 -4.60 5.65
C TYR A 54 16.78 -3.71 5.66
N ARG A 55 17.86 -4.16 6.30
CA ARG A 55 19.15 -3.46 6.31
C ARG A 55 19.73 -3.30 4.92
N LYS A 56 19.58 -4.32 4.05
CA LYS A 56 20.10 -4.28 2.67
C LYS A 56 19.29 -3.33 1.79
N ILE A 57 17.96 -3.42 1.83
CA ILE A 57 17.05 -2.61 0.99
C ILE A 57 17.19 -1.12 1.32
N ARG A 58 17.34 -0.77 2.60
CA ARG A 58 17.43 0.63 3.06
C ARG A 58 18.73 1.35 2.70
N LEU A 59 19.71 0.68 2.08
CA LEU A 59 20.95 1.33 1.67
C LEU A 59 20.75 2.25 0.46
N ASP A 60 19.65 2.08 -0.27
CA ASP A 60 19.28 2.91 -1.42
C ASP A 60 17.80 3.32 -1.33
N TYR A 61 17.32 4.07 -2.30
CA TYR A 61 15.91 4.36 -2.47
C TYR A 61 15.11 3.07 -2.65
N PHE A 62 13.99 2.95 -1.94
CA PHE A 62 13.17 1.75 -1.99
C PHE A 62 11.68 2.07 -1.90
N VAL A 63 10.86 1.13 -2.35
CA VAL A 63 9.41 1.15 -2.16
C VAL A 63 9.04 -0.05 -1.29
N TYR A 64 8.22 0.20 -0.27
CA TYR A 64 7.49 -0.82 0.48
C TYR A 64 6.01 -0.44 0.42
N THR A 65 5.16 -1.39 0.03
CA THR A 65 3.78 -1.13 -0.35
C THR A 65 2.91 -2.35 -0.10
N ASP A 66 1.62 -2.12 0.14
CA ASP A 66 0.60 -3.17 0.11
C ASP A 66 0.43 -3.75 -1.30
N SER A 67 -0.01 -5.02 -1.36
CA SER A 67 -0.16 -5.79 -2.60
C SER A 67 -1.47 -5.50 -3.35
N ASP A 68 -2.43 -4.86 -2.69
CA ASP A 68 -3.79 -4.63 -3.15
C ASP A 68 -4.01 -3.20 -3.69
N LEU A 69 -2.93 -2.59 -4.20
CA LEU A 69 -2.96 -1.26 -4.82
C LEU A 69 -2.71 -1.35 -6.32
N GLU A 70 -3.44 -0.54 -7.10
CA GLU A 70 -3.26 -0.43 -8.55
C GLU A 70 -3.09 1.03 -8.98
N ILE A 71 -2.20 1.26 -9.95
CA ILE A 71 -1.96 2.61 -10.50
C ILE A 71 -3.11 2.98 -11.42
N ILE A 72 -3.66 4.20 -11.28
CA ILE A 72 -4.75 4.66 -12.17
C ILE A 72 -4.28 4.74 -13.64
N ASP A 73 -5.21 4.58 -14.58
CA ASP A 73 -4.88 4.57 -16.00
C ASP A 73 -4.30 5.91 -16.49
N GLU A 74 -4.73 7.01 -15.89
CA GLU A 74 -4.27 8.37 -16.21
C GLU A 74 -2.86 8.67 -15.69
N CYS A 75 -2.31 7.83 -14.80
CA CYS A 75 -1.03 8.06 -14.17
C CYS A 75 0.12 7.87 -15.18
N PRO A 76 0.96 8.91 -15.37
CA PRO A 76 2.13 8.83 -16.23
C PRO A 76 3.14 7.78 -15.75
N ASP A 77 3.85 7.16 -16.70
CA ASP A 77 4.81 6.08 -16.42
C ASP A 77 6.04 6.55 -15.62
N ASP A 78 6.30 7.86 -15.58
CA ASP A 78 7.44 8.48 -14.92
C ASP A 78 7.22 8.79 -13.43
N PHE A 79 6.15 8.27 -12.82
CA PHE A 79 5.79 8.55 -11.42
C PHE A 79 6.94 8.35 -10.40
N ILE A 80 7.80 7.33 -10.55
CA ILE A 80 8.99 7.18 -9.68
C ILE A 80 9.98 8.33 -9.87
N LYS A 81 10.20 8.79 -11.11
CA LYS A 81 11.06 9.95 -11.40
C LYS A 81 10.45 11.22 -10.81
N HIS A 82 9.12 11.36 -10.89
CA HIS A 82 8.38 12.44 -10.25
C HIS A 82 8.58 12.44 -8.72
N PHE A 83 8.43 11.28 -8.07
CA PHE A 83 8.66 11.14 -6.62
C PHE A 83 10.09 11.49 -6.24
N LEU A 84 11.07 10.99 -7.00
CA LEU A 84 12.49 11.26 -6.78
C LEU A 84 12.81 12.76 -6.89
N LYS A 85 12.21 13.46 -7.88
CA LYS A 85 12.36 14.92 -8.03
C LYS A 85 11.83 15.67 -6.80
N ILE A 86 10.68 15.28 -6.27
CA ILE A 86 10.11 15.88 -5.06
C ILE A 86 11.04 15.63 -3.85
N LEU A 87 11.53 14.40 -3.68
CA LEU A 87 12.46 14.05 -2.59
C LEU A 87 13.79 14.82 -2.67
N ASN A 88 14.34 15.01 -3.86
CA ASN A 88 15.60 15.72 -4.07
C ASN A 88 15.47 17.23 -3.83
N ASN A 89 14.29 17.80 -4.11
CA ASN A 89 14.01 19.22 -3.87
C ASN A 89 13.68 19.54 -2.41
N ASN A 90 13.50 18.52 -1.55
CA ASN A 90 13.12 18.71 -0.16
C ASN A 90 13.93 17.80 0.77
N GLN A 91 14.92 18.38 1.46
CA GLN A 91 15.81 17.63 2.34
C GLN A 91 15.09 17.03 3.55
N ILE A 92 13.99 17.64 4.01
CA ILE A 92 13.27 17.24 5.22
C ILE A 92 12.36 16.02 4.96
N ARG A 93 11.80 15.90 3.75
CA ARG A 93 10.87 14.81 3.42
C ARG A 93 11.60 13.49 3.24
N ASN A 94 11.13 12.45 3.92
CA ASN A 94 11.72 11.11 3.86
C ASN A 94 11.01 10.18 2.88
N LYS A 95 9.78 10.53 2.50
CA LYS A 95 8.91 9.69 1.69
C LYS A 95 7.97 10.50 0.79
N VAL A 96 7.81 10.06 -0.45
CA VAL A 96 6.85 10.61 -1.41
C VAL A 96 6.11 9.44 -2.04
N GLY A 97 4.78 9.48 -2.06
CA GLY A 97 3.97 8.40 -2.59
C GLY A 97 2.64 8.87 -3.13
N PHE A 98 1.85 7.93 -3.59
CA PHE A 98 0.55 8.22 -4.18
C PHE A 98 -0.47 8.68 -3.12
N SER A 99 -1.37 9.59 -3.51
CA SER A 99 -2.68 9.67 -2.86
C SER A 99 -3.60 8.57 -3.41
N LEU A 100 -4.60 8.18 -2.63
CA LEU A 100 -5.60 7.19 -3.05
C LEU A 100 -6.78 7.88 -3.72
N LYS A 101 -7.21 7.37 -4.88
CA LYS A 101 -8.37 7.87 -5.60
C LYS A 101 -9.65 7.49 -4.85
N ILE A 102 -10.43 8.49 -4.46
CA ILE A 102 -11.64 8.35 -3.63
C ILE A 102 -12.89 8.97 -4.26
N ASP A 103 -12.76 9.61 -5.41
CA ASP A 103 -13.86 10.30 -6.10
C ASP A 103 -14.65 9.39 -7.08
N ASP A 104 -14.19 8.16 -7.32
CA ASP A 104 -14.81 7.17 -8.22
C ASP A 104 -15.16 5.84 -7.53
N LEU A 105 -15.22 5.80 -6.19
CA LEU A 105 -15.59 4.57 -5.47
C LEU A 105 -17.03 4.13 -5.83
N PRO A 106 -17.27 2.84 -6.09
CA PRO A 106 -18.56 2.33 -6.50
C PRO A 106 -19.55 2.29 -5.33
N ASN A 107 -20.85 2.45 -5.63
CA ASN A 107 -21.90 2.42 -4.59
C ASN A 107 -22.16 1.02 -4.00
N CYS A 108 -21.66 -0.04 -4.63
CA CYS A 108 -21.76 -1.40 -4.11
C CYS A 108 -20.72 -1.72 -3.02
N TYR A 109 -19.76 -0.82 -2.78
CA TYR A 109 -18.82 -0.96 -1.68
C TYR A 109 -19.42 -0.39 -0.39
N SER A 110 -19.69 -1.26 0.59
CA SER A 110 -20.46 -0.90 1.80
C SER A 110 -19.79 0.20 2.64
N PHE A 111 -18.45 0.26 2.64
CA PHE A 111 -17.69 1.22 3.45
C PHE A 111 -17.32 2.51 2.70
N LYS A 112 -17.89 2.75 1.51
CA LYS A 112 -17.54 3.88 0.64
C LYS A 112 -17.49 5.23 1.37
N GLU A 113 -18.55 5.57 2.10
CA GLU A 113 -18.63 6.88 2.78
C GLU A 113 -17.62 6.98 3.94
N GLN A 114 -17.37 5.88 4.65
CA GLN A 114 -16.38 5.85 5.73
C GLN A 114 -14.96 6.04 5.17
N VAL A 115 -14.63 5.36 4.07
CA VAL A 115 -13.36 5.53 3.35
C VAL A 115 -13.17 6.97 2.87
N ILE A 116 -14.18 7.55 2.20
CA ILE A 116 -14.11 8.94 1.72
C ILE A 116 -13.88 9.91 2.89
N ASN A 117 -14.62 9.74 3.98
CA ASN A 117 -14.49 10.61 5.16
C ASN A 117 -13.12 10.48 5.84
N TRP A 118 -12.58 9.25 5.93
CA TRP A 118 -11.25 9.00 6.46
C TRP A 118 -10.15 9.61 5.58
N GLU A 119 -10.13 9.31 4.28
CA GLU A 119 -9.07 9.76 3.37
C GLU A 119 -9.09 11.28 3.17
N ARG A 120 -10.24 11.95 3.31
CA ARG A 120 -10.36 13.42 3.17
C ARG A 120 -9.38 14.18 4.08
N GLN A 121 -8.97 13.61 5.21
CA GLN A 121 -7.99 14.25 6.09
C GLN A 121 -6.63 14.44 5.41
N PHE A 122 -6.24 13.52 4.52
CA PHE A 122 -4.96 13.55 3.82
C PHE A 122 -4.94 14.55 2.65
N TYR A 123 -6.11 15.05 2.24
CA TYR A 123 -6.27 16.08 1.22
C TYR A 123 -6.34 17.52 1.78
N LYS A 124 -6.18 17.71 3.10
CA LYS A 124 -6.35 19.04 3.75
C LYS A 124 -5.18 20.00 3.52
N GLN A 125 -3.94 19.53 3.59
CA GLN A 125 -2.75 20.39 3.56
C GLN A 125 -2.07 20.37 2.18
N LYS A 126 -2.58 21.19 1.26
CA LYS A 126 -2.02 21.30 -0.10
C LYS A 126 -0.65 21.99 -0.12
N THR A 127 0.29 21.45 -0.89
CA THR A 127 1.59 22.05 -1.23
C THR A 127 1.75 22.16 -2.75
N LYS A 128 2.88 22.69 -3.22
CA LYS A 128 3.19 22.76 -4.66
C LYS A 128 3.42 21.38 -5.28
N GLU A 129 3.84 20.42 -4.46
CA GLU A 129 4.23 19.07 -4.86
C GLU A 129 3.13 18.01 -4.62
N GLY A 130 2.03 18.37 -3.95
CA GLY A 130 0.97 17.43 -3.58
C GLY A 130 0.29 17.83 -2.27
N TYR A 131 0.13 16.87 -1.37
CA TYR A 131 -0.46 17.04 -0.05
C TYR A 131 0.51 16.58 1.04
N SER A 132 0.71 17.43 2.04
CA SER A 132 1.51 17.11 3.23
C SER A 132 0.66 16.27 4.18
N ALA A 133 0.87 14.96 4.16
CA ALA A 133 0.03 14.01 4.87
C ALA A 133 0.80 12.70 5.10
N LYS A 134 0.45 11.99 6.17
CA LYS A 134 1.07 10.69 6.50
C LYS A 134 0.87 9.68 5.37
N ILE A 135 1.87 8.83 5.17
CA ILE A 135 1.79 7.67 4.28
C ILE A 135 2.27 6.45 5.06
N ASP A 136 1.35 5.53 5.32
CA ASP A 136 1.67 4.25 5.95
C ASP A 136 2.18 3.22 4.93
N THR A 137 1.39 2.22 4.55
CA THR A 137 1.78 1.19 3.57
C THR A 137 1.28 1.45 2.15
N THR A 138 0.65 2.61 1.89
CA THR A 138 0.41 3.07 0.52
C THR A 138 1.74 3.23 -0.24
N PHE A 139 1.74 2.85 -1.51
CA PHE A 139 2.92 2.89 -2.39
C PHE A 139 3.66 4.23 -2.33
N ALA A 140 4.93 4.17 -1.96
CA ALA A 140 5.77 5.35 -1.81
C ALA A 140 7.25 5.04 -1.92
N LEU A 141 7.98 5.99 -2.52
CA LEU A 141 9.43 6.00 -2.57
C LEU A 141 9.98 6.57 -1.27
N HIS A 142 10.85 5.80 -0.63
CA HIS A 142 11.55 6.14 0.60
C HIS A 142 13.00 6.53 0.27
N LYS A 143 13.54 7.53 0.96
CA LYS A 143 14.98 7.83 0.93
C LYS A 143 15.78 6.71 1.60
N PRO A 144 17.08 6.57 1.24
CA PRO A 144 18.00 5.71 1.99
C PRO A 144 17.90 5.95 3.50
N PHE A 145 17.94 4.88 4.28
CA PHE A 145 17.86 4.88 5.75
C PHE A 145 16.53 5.36 6.36
N THR A 146 15.48 5.58 5.57
CA THR A 146 14.13 5.91 6.09
C THR A 146 13.50 4.71 6.78
N LEU A 147 13.04 4.86 8.03
CA LEU A 147 12.30 3.80 8.75
C LEU A 147 10.87 3.71 8.23
N ILE A 148 10.37 2.48 8.08
CA ILE A 148 8.97 2.15 7.86
C ILE A 148 8.20 2.34 9.17
N GLY A 149 6.94 2.77 9.10
CA GLY A 149 6.04 2.93 10.24
C GLY A 149 5.84 4.37 10.72
N GLU A 150 5.02 4.52 11.77
CA GLU A 150 4.43 5.80 12.19
C GLU A 150 5.43 6.88 12.61
N ILE A 151 6.58 6.49 13.17
CA ILE A 151 7.59 7.41 13.73
C ILE A 151 8.15 8.37 12.66
N ASN A 152 8.14 7.96 11.38
CA ASN A 152 8.61 8.78 10.25
C ASN A 152 7.49 9.23 9.29
N SER A 153 6.23 8.94 9.63
CA SER A 153 5.08 9.29 8.79
C SER A 153 4.80 10.81 8.75
N ILE A 154 5.38 11.59 9.65
CA ILE A 154 5.07 13.01 9.86
C ILE A 154 5.57 13.89 8.68
N ASP A 155 6.52 13.41 7.88
CA ASP A 155 7.15 14.17 6.79
C ASP A 155 7.07 13.48 5.42
N CYS A 156 5.84 13.26 4.95
CA CYS A 156 5.57 12.69 3.64
C CYS A 156 4.84 13.68 2.71
N ILE A 157 4.95 13.45 1.40
CA ILE A 157 4.08 14.06 0.39
C ILE A 157 3.28 12.96 -0.28
N ARG A 158 1.96 13.07 -0.23
CA ARG A 158 1.04 12.32 -1.10
C ARG A 158 0.84 13.11 -2.38
N THR A 159 1.07 12.51 -3.55
CA THR A 159 0.98 13.21 -4.83
C THR A 159 -0.46 13.53 -5.22
N ASP A 160 -0.62 14.51 -6.10
CA ASP A 160 -1.93 14.86 -6.66
C ASP A 160 -2.16 14.23 -8.03
N PHE A 161 -3.38 14.34 -8.56
CA PHE A 161 -3.69 13.99 -9.94
C PHE A 161 -2.66 14.60 -10.92
N PRO A 162 -2.15 13.83 -11.89
CA PRO A 162 -2.57 12.49 -12.30
C PRO A 162 -1.87 11.33 -11.56
N TYR A 163 -1.03 11.59 -10.57
CA TYR A 163 -0.30 10.56 -9.84
C TYR A 163 -1.14 10.06 -8.66
N LEU A 164 -2.06 9.13 -8.92
CA LEU A 164 -2.91 8.50 -7.91
C LEU A 164 -2.89 6.97 -8.03
N MET A 165 -3.38 6.29 -6.99
CA MET A 165 -3.63 4.85 -6.99
C MET A 165 -5.03 4.50 -6.48
N LYS A 166 -5.52 3.33 -6.88
CA LYS A 166 -6.70 2.68 -6.33
C LYS A 166 -6.29 1.69 -5.26
N HIS A 167 -7.06 1.62 -4.19
CA HIS A 167 -7.01 0.52 -3.23
C HIS A 167 -8.06 -0.51 -3.63
N LEU A 168 -7.64 -1.64 -4.17
CA LEU A 168 -8.49 -2.59 -4.90
C LEU A 168 -9.70 -3.09 -4.12
N PRO A 169 -9.58 -3.47 -2.82
CA PRO A 169 -10.73 -3.83 -1.99
C PRO A 169 -11.87 -2.81 -1.97
N TRP A 170 -11.60 -1.51 -2.13
CA TRP A 170 -12.64 -0.46 -2.13
C TRP A 170 -13.49 -0.44 -3.41
N TYR A 171 -13.09 -1.20 -4.42
CA TYR A 171 -13.79 -1.32 -5.70
C TYR A 171 -14.53 -2.66 -5.84
N GLU A 172 -14.48 -3.52 -4.82
CA GLU A 172 -15.22 -4.78 -4.81
C GLU A 172 -16.70 -4.59 -4.44
N ASP A 173 -17.54 -5.46 -4.96
CA ASP A 173 -18.95 -5.54 -4.57
C ASP A 173 -19.06 -6.22 -3.21
N SER A 174 -19.39 -5.44 -2.18
CA SER A 174 -19.51 -5.95 -0.82
C SER A 174 -20.68 -6.92 -0.65
N ILE A 175 -21.70 -6.86 -1.51
CA ILE A 175 -22.86 -7.76 -1.49
C ILE A 175 -22.47 -9.12 -2.08
N ASN A 176 -21.61 -9.11 -3.10
CA ASN A 176 -21.17 -10.30 -3.82
C ASN A 176 -19.66 -10.52 -3.63
N SER A 177 -19.24 -10.73 -2.38
CA SER A 177 -17.82 -10.90 -2.03
C SER A 177 -17.18 -12.08 -2.76
N SER A 178 -15.95 -11.89 -3.23
CA SER A 178 -15.15 -12.95 -3.88
C SER A 178 -14.76 -14.04 -2.89
N ALA A 179 -14.35 -15.22 -3.39
CA ALA A 179 -13.86 -16.30 -2.53
C ALA A 179 -12.60 -15.90 -1.75
N GLU A 180 -11.72 -15.08 -2.35
CA GLU A 180 -10.53 -14.53 -1.70
C GLU A 180 -10.93 -13.57 -0.57
N GLU A 181 -11.88 -12.68 -0.82
CA GLU A 181 -12.35 -11.70 0.16
C GLU A 181 -13.04 -12.38 1.36
N LEU A 182 -13.85 -13.40 1.10
CA LEU A 182 -14.46 -14.22 2.15
C LEU A 182 -13.40 -14.94 2.99
N PHE A 183 -12.37 -15.49 2.34
CA PHE A 183 -11.25 -16.14 3.03
C PHE A 183 -10.48 -15.13 3.89
N TYR A 184 -10.16 -13.96 3.33
CA TYR A 184 -9.49 -12.88 4.04
C TYR A 184 -10.28 -12.45 5.28
N LYS A 185 -11.58 -12.14 5.15
CA LYS A 185 -12.46 -11.78 6.28
C LYS A 185 -12.47 -12.86 7.38
N SER A 186 -12.45 -14.14 7.02
CA SER A 186 -12.48 -15.24 7.99
C SER A 186 -11.18 -15.43 8.78
N THR A 187 -10.06 -14.90 8.28
CA THR A 187 -8.72 -15.06 8.85
C THR A 187 -8.10 -13.75 9.32
N ALA A 188 -8.72 -12.62 8.96
CA ALA A 188 -8.33 -11.29 9.36
C ALA A 188 -8.43 -11.12 10.89
N ASN A 189 -7.55 -10.31 11.43
CA ASN A 189 -7.52 -9.94 12.84
C ASN A 189 -7.83 -8.43 12.99
N SER A 190 -7.67 -7.90 14.20
CA SER A 190 -7.98 -6.50 14.52
C SER A 190 -7.20 -5.45 13.73
N SER A 191 -6.13 -5.84 13.00
CA SER A 191 -5.43 -4.93 12.07
C SER A 191 -6.23 -4.61 10.80
N ALA A 192 -7.25 -5.41 10.46
CA ALA A 192 -8.13 -5.15 9.32
C ALA A 192 -9.13 -4.05 9.66
N SER A 193 -8.71 -2.80 9.50
CA SER A 193 -9.37 -1.62 10.08
C SER A 193 -10.83 -1.45 9.67
N TRP A 194 -11.20 -1.84 8.45
CA TRP A 194 -12.57 -1.73 7.93
C TRP A 194 -13.47 -2.89 8.35
N TYR A 195 -12.89 -4.05 8.69
CA TYR A 195 -13.63 -5.23 9.12
C TYR A 195 -13.63 -5.41 10.63
N ALA A 196 -12.87 -4.61 11.38
CA ALA A 196 -12.76 -4.74 12.83
C ALA A 196 -14.12 -4.58 13.55
N ASP A 197 -14.97 -3.67 13.08
CA ASP A 197 -16.35 -3.49 13.57
C ASP A 197 -17.25 -4.67 13.19
N ASP A 198 -17.21 -5.11 11.93
CA ASP A 198 -18.01 -6.23 11.42
C ASP A 198 -17.63 -7.58 12.04
N LEU A 199 -16.36 -7.77 12.40
CA LEU A 199 -15.84 -8.98 13.02
C LEU A 199 -15.96 -8.97 14.56
N GLY A 200 -16.47 -7.88 15.16
CA GLY A 200 -16.63 -7.75 16.61
C GLY A 200 -15.30 -7.75 17.39
N LEU A 201 -14.19 -7.39 16.74
CA LEU A 201 -12.83 -7.55 17.26
C LEU A 201 -12.38 -6.44 18.23
N TYR A 202 -13.26 -5.49 18.55
CA TYR A 202 -13.00 -4.44 19.55
C TYR A 202 -13.21 -4.89 21.02
N ASN A 203 -13.58 -6.15 21.28
CA ASN A 203 -13.87 -6.66 22.63
C ASN A 203 -12.88 -7.71 23.14
N ILE A 204 -11.58 -7.50 22.94
CA ILE A 204 -10.57 -8.27 23.69
C ILE A 204 -9.51 -7.28 24.19
N GLU A 205 -9.71 -6.85 25.43
CA GLU A 205 -8.73 -6.10 26.25
C GLU A 205 -7.47 -6.92 26.53
#